data_AF-A0A6M1Y947-F1
#
_entry.id   AF-A0A6M1Y947-F1
#
_cell.length_a   1.000
_cell.length_b   1.000
_cell.length_c   1.000
_cell.angle_alpha   90.00
_cell.angle_beta   90.00
_cell.angle_gamma   90.00
#
_symmetry.space_group_name_H-M   'P 1'
#
loop_
_entity.id
_entity.type
_entity.pdbx_description
1 polymer ?
#
loop_
_entity_poly.entity_id
_entity_poly.type
_entity_poly.pdbx_seq_one_letter_code
_entity_poly.pdbx_strand_id
1 'polypeptide(L)'
;MPYATWVGILGFVAVAACWALSVVLFRVGAPGTVARKLAWLLVIEGITLVTGGFIWFVLAGDEISDQWFNNNIPVAFQIANFIVHHLGDAGMIALYPAFLAAALRTRLTRPFGRKSLRITIAVAGVLMAIGTVVTKALWNSLFGSAVLYAAIMALFLYALVVSIHAWRIAEPGIARTRARVFAIAFGIRDICWGFSYAAAFWTIQVNVPLDESPVFWAGKIVYALGTLLAVPLIAHGILKAKTFDIDLKVRWTLKQSTFAAAVLAITFAISEGAEMLVSAELGDSWGLIAAAVALLFLKPLQAFAEKVVGLLMPNTQNTPEYQRSRKMRVYEEALIEAMDENGISSKERSLLNRLRDSLEIPAADAEAMEEEIKSRFGSARLGLA
;
A
#
# COMPACT_ATOMS: atom_id res chain seq x y z
N MET A 1 9.51 -17.14 24.55
CA MET A 1 9.20 -15.68 24.59
C MET A 1 7.68 -15.51 24.62
N PRO A 2 7.06 -14.98 25.69
CA PRO A 2 5.61 -15.07 25.96
C PRO A 2 4.68 -14.34 24.97
N TYR A 3 5.24 -13.74 23.92
CA TYR A 3 4.51 -12.94 22.94
C TYR A 3 4.73 -13.37 21.49
N ALA A 4 5.47 -14.46 21.24
CA ALA A 4 5.77 -14.92 19.89
C ALA A 4 4.48 -15.22 19.10
N THR A 5 3.56 -16.01 19.66
CA THR A 5 2.28 -16.34 19.04
C THR A 5 1.53 -15.09 18.58
N TRP A 6 1.50 -14.07 19.43
CA TRP A 6 0.81 -12.81 19.16
C TRP A 6 1.45 -12.00 18.03
N VAL A 7 2.78 -11.90 18.03
CA VAL A 7 3.51 -11.27 16.93
C VAL A 7 3.24 -12.02 15.62
N GLY A 8 3.18 -13.35 15.68
CA GLY A 8 2.79 -14.21 14.56
C GLY A 8 1.40 -13.89 14.02
N ILE A 9 0.38 -13.88 14.88
CA ILE A 9 -1.00 -13.55 14.52
C ILE A 9 -1.07 -12.17 13.88
N LEU A 10 -0.45 -11.16 14.50
CA LEU A 10 -0.41 -9.80 13.98
C LEU A 10 0.18 -9.74 12.57
N GLY A 11 1.27 -10.49 12.34
CA GLY A 11 1.87 -10.65 11.01
C GLY A 11 0.92 -11.26 9.99
N PHE A 12 0.16 -12.30 10.35
CA PHE A 12 -0.83 -12.90 9.45
C PHE A 12 -1.98 -11.97 9.12
N VAL A 13 -2.47 -11.16 10.08
CA VAL A 13 -3.47 -10.14 9.78
C VAL A 13 -2.91 -9.11 8.80
N ALA A 14 -1.64 -8.72 8.95
CA ALA A 14 -0.96 -7.82 8.02
C ALA A 14 -0.85 -8.41 6.60
N VAL A 15 -0.49 -9.70 6.48
CA VAL A 15 -0.46 -10.44 5.21
C VAL A 15 -1.85 -10.45 4.56
N ALA A 16 -2.88 -10.80 5.32
CA ALA A 16 -4.25 -10.86 4.84
C ALA A 16 -4.70 -9.47 4.35
N ALA A 17 -4.35 -8.40 5.06
CA ALA A 17 -4.65 -7.03 4.64
C ALA A 17 -3.97 -6.66 3.32
N CYS A 18 -2.67 -6.97 3.15
CA CYS A 18 -1.93 -6.75 1.90
C CYS A 18 -2.59 -7.49 0.73
N TRP A 19 -2.85 -8.78 0.88
CA TRP A 19 -3.42 -9.60 -0.19
C TRP A 19 -4.87 -9.26 -0.49
N ALA A 20 -5.68 -8.92 0.51
CA ALA A 20 -7.04 -8.45 0.30
C ALA A 20 -7.07 -7.16 -0.53
N LEU A 21 -6.26 -6.16 -0.16
CA LEU A 21 -6.15 -4.93 -0.95
C LEU A 21 -5.59 -5.19 -2.35
N SER A 22 -4.62 -6.10 -2.48
CA SER A 22 -4.08 -6.51 -3.79
C SER A 22 -5.14 -7.09 -4.71
N VAL A 23 -5.96 -8.03 -4.21
CA VAL A 23 -7.07 -8.63 -4.97
C VAL A 23 -8.05 -7.56 -5.43
N VAL A 24 -8.40 -6.62 -4.54
CA VAL A 24 -9.26 -5.49 -4.88
C VAL A 24 -8.64 -4.67 -6.02
N LEU A 25 -7.37 -4.29 -5.90
CA LEU A 25 -6.64 -3.51 -6.92
C LEU A 25 -6.52 -4.25 -8.25
N PHE A 26 -6.34 -5.56 -8.24
CA PHE A 26 -6.32 -6.39 -9.44
C PHE A 26 -7.68 -6.49 -10.13
N ARG A 27 -8.78 -6.43 -9.38
CA ARG A 27 -10.12 -6.41 -9.98
C ARG A 27 -10.44 -5.07 -10.63
N VAL A 28 -9.91 -3.98 -10.08
CA VAL A 28 -10.34 -2.63 -10.47
C VAL A 28 -9.37 -1.87 -11.38
N GLY A 29 -8.07 -2.16 -11.32
CA GLY A 29 -7.07 -1.42 -12.08
C GLY A 29 -6.77 -2.06 -13.43
N ALA A 30 -6.89 -1.34 -14.55
CA ALA A 30 -6.50 -1.87 -15.87
C ALA A 30 -4.99 -2.29 -15.92
N PRO A 31 -4.58 -3.20 -16.82
CA PRO A 31 -3.19 -3.55 -17.01
C PRO A 31 -2.31 -2.30 -17.23
N GLY A 32 -1.13 -2.26 -16.58
CA GLY A 32 -0.19 -1.14 -16.70
C GLY A 32 -0.45 0.07 -15.80
N THR A 33 -1.62 0.15 -15.15
CA THR A 33 -1.98 1.27 -14.25
C THR A 33 -1.18 1.27 -12.94
N VAL A 34 -1.20 2.40 -12.22
CA VAL A 34 -0.60 2.53 -10.88
C VAL A 34 -1.22 1.53 -9.90
N ALA A 35 -2.55 1.36 -9.96
CA ALA A 35 -3.27 0.37 -9.16
C ALA A 35 -2.74 -1.06 -9.39
N ARG A 36 -2.50 -1.44 -10.65
CA ARG A 36 -1.95 -2.76 -11.00
C ARG A 36 -0.52 -2.96 -10.48
N LYS A 37 0.30 -1.91 -10.50
CA LYS A 37 1.66 -1.93 -9.94
C LYS A 37 1.65 -2.07 -8.41
N LEU A 38 0.76 -1.34 -7.74
CA LEU A 38 0.57 -1.44 -6.30
C LEU A 38 0.04 -2.82 -5.90
N ALA A 39 -0.88 -3.41 -6.67
CA ALA A 39 -1.38 -4.76 -6.42
C ALA A 39 -0.22 -5.78 -6.40
N TRP A 40 0.64 -5.75 -7.41
CA TRP A 40 1.83 -6.60 -7.46
C TRP A 40 2.78 -6.36 -6.30
N LEU A 41 2.99 -5.09 -5.93
CA LEU A 41 3.82 -4.75 -4.76
C LEU A 41 3.24 -5.39 -3.50
N LEU A 42 1.93 -5.25 -3.24
CA LEU A 42 1.26 -5.83 -2.08
C LEU A 42 1.27 -7.37 -2.06
N VAL A 43 1.30 -8.03 -3.23
CA VAL A 43 1.51 -9.50 -3.28
C VAL A 43 2.88 -9.84 -2.72
N ILE A 44 3.92 -9.19 -3.26
CA ILE A 44 5.31 -9.40 -2.84
C ILE A 44 5.48 -9.05 -1.36
N GLU A 45 4.88 -7.95 -0.90
CA GLU A 45 4.91 -7.58 0.51
C GLU A 45 4.35 -8.67 1.43
N GLY A 46 3.20 -9.25 1.06
CA GLY A 46 2.62 -10.35 1.83
C GLY A 46 3.49 -11.61 1.79
N ILE A 47 4.15 -11.92 0.66
CA ILE A 47 5.11 -13.03 0.58
C ILE A 47 6.29 -12.79 1.54
N THR A 48 6.88 -11.60 1.52
CA THR A 48 8.00 -11.25 2.41
C THR A 48 7.59 -11.30 3.88
N LEU A 49 6.38 -10.82 4.22
CA LEU A 49 5.84 -10.92 5.58
C LEU A 49 5.70 -12.39 6.00
N VAL A 50 4.95 -13.23 5.26
CA VAL A 50 4.75 -14.65 5.60
C VAL A 50 6.07 -15.38 5.84
N THR A 51 7.01 -15.20 4.91
CA THR A 51 8.31 -15.88 4.95
C THR A 51 9.31 -15.25 5.92
N GLY A 52 9.00 -14.06 6.42
CA GLY A 52 9.77 -13.35 7.44
C GLY A 52 9.65 -13.93 8.84
N GLY A 53 8.96 -15.07 9.00
CA GLY A 53 8.97 -15.86 10.24
C GLY A 53 7.67 -15.83 11.05
N PHE A 54 6.68 -15.02 10.67
CA PHE A 54 5.41 -14.92 11.40
C PHE A 54 4.66 -16.26 11.48
N ILE A 55 4.77 -17.11 10.45
CA ILE A 55 4.21 -18.46 10.47
C ILE A 55 4.82 -19.32 11.59
N TRP A 56 6.13 -19.22 11.77
CA TRP A 56 6.83 -19.99 12.80
C TRP A 56 6.51 -19.48 14.19
N PHE A 57 6.29 -18.17 14.35
CA PHE A 57 5.90 -17.60 15.63
C PHE A 57 4.54 -18.11 16.12
N VAL A 58 3.59 -18.34 15.20
CA VAL A 58 2.30 -18.95 15.55
C VAL A 58 2.44 -20.43 15.88
N LEU A 59 3.22 -21.18 15.10
CA LEU A 59 3.34 -22.63 15.25
C LEU A 59 4.17 -23.04 16.47
N ALA A 60 5.25 -22.32 16.75
CA ALA A 60 6.13 -22.60 17.88
C ALA A 60 5.68 -21.95 19.18
N GLY A 61 4.94 -20.84 19.08
CA GLY A 61 4.59 -20.00 20.21
C GLY A 61 5.79 -19.68 21.09
N ASP A 62 5.66 -19.90 22.39
CA ASP A 62 6.68 -19.53 23.37
C ASP A 62 7.98 -20.35 23.27
N GLU A 63 7.92 -21.50 22.61
CA GLU A 63 9.07 -22.39 22.37
C GLU A 63 9.92 -21.95 21.18
N ILE A 64 9.53 -20.87 20.47
CA ILE A 64 10.27 -20.38 19.31
C ILE A 64 11.75 -20.15 19.68
N SER A 65 12.60 -20.87 18.97
CA SER A 65 14.06 -20.79 19.06
C SER A 65 14.68 -21.36 17.79
N ASP A 66 15.95 -21.05 17.55
CA ASP A 66 16.70 -21.67 16.46
C ASP A 66 16.72 -23.20 16.59
N GLN A 67 16.80 -23.72 17.82
CA GLN A 67 16.77 -25.16 18.09
C GLN A 67 15.40 -25.77 17.77
N TRP A 68 14.30 -25.13 18.21
CA TRP A 68 12.95 -25.60 17.88
C TRP A 68 12.76 -25.64 16.36
N PHE A 69 13.19 -24.59 15.66
CA PHE A 69 13.06 -24.50 14.20
C PHE A 69 13.82 -25.64 13.50
N ASN A 70 15.07 -25.89 13.93
CA ASN A 70 15.89 -26.96 13.37
C ASN A 70 15.35 -28.37 13.65
N ASN A 71 14.71 -28.57 14.79
CA ASN A 71 14.18 -29.89 15.19
C ASN A 71 12.83 -30.21 14.57
N ASN A 72 11.98 -29.21 14.35
CA ASN A 72 10.59 -29.41 13.96
C ASN A 72 10.32 -29.15 12.48
N ILE A 73 11.16 -28.36 11.80
CA ILE A 73 10.92 -27.98 10.41
C ILE A 73 11.88 -28.74 9.48
N PRO A 74 11.38 -29.47 8.47
CA PRO A 74 12.24 -30.16 7.51
C PRO A 74 13.22 -29.20 6.83
N VAL A 75 14.49 -29.60 6.71
CA VAL A 75 15.57 -28.77 6.13
C VAL A 75 15.19 -28.21 4.75
N ALA A 76 14.52 -29.00 3.91
CA ALA A 76 14.05 -28.53 2.60
C ALA A 76 13.09 -27.33 2.72
N PHE A 77 12.22 -27.33 3.72
CA PHE A 77 11.28 -26.24 3.98
C PHE A 77 11.98 -25.00 4.55
N GLN A 78 13.00 -25.19 5.39
CA GLN A 78 13.83 -24.10 5.87
C GLN A 78 14.56 -23.39 4.73
N ILE A 79 15.19 -24.17 3.84
CA ILE A 79 15.86 -23.66 2.63
C ILE A 79 14.86 -22.95 1.73
N ALA A 80 13.70 -23.55 1.48
CA ALA A 80 12.65 -22.93 0.67
C ALA A 80 12.18 -21.60 1.26
N ASN A 81 11.90 -21.55 2.57
CA ASN A 81 11.50 -20.32 3.26
C ASN A 81 12.58 -19.24 3.12
N PHE A 82 13.84 -19.59 3.32
CA PHE A 82 14.98 -18.68 3.15
C PHE A 82 15.03 -18.13 1.73
N ILE A 83 14.96 -18.98 0.70
CA ILE A 83 14.99 -18.56 -0.70
C ILE A 83 13.81 -17.65 -1.04
N VAL A 84 12.58 -18.07 -0.70
CA VAL A 84 11.36 -17.31 -1.02
C VAL A 84 11.36 -15.95 -0.34
N HIS A 85 11.83 -15.85 0.90
CA HIS A 85 11.96 -14.58 1.60
C HIS A 85 12.85 -13.59 0.84
N HIS A 86 14.07 -14.01 0.50
CA HIS A 86 15.03 -13.15 -0.20
C HIS A 86 14.62 -12.85 -1.66
N LEU A 87 13.84 -13.73 -2.28
CA LEU A 87 13.20 -13.43 -3.57
C LEU A 87 12.08 -12.40 -3.43
N GLY A 88 11.31 -12.41 -2.34
CA GLY A 88 10.34 -11.36 -2.01
C GLY A 88 11.03 -10.00 -1.86
N ASP A 89 12.14 -9.97 -1.14
CA ASP A 89 13.01 -8.81 -0.94
C ASP A 89 13.57 -8.27 -2.27
N ALA A 90 14.06 -9.15 -3.13
CA ALA A 90 14.46 -8.79 -4.49
C ALA A 90 13.27 -8.25 -5.32
N GLY A 91 12.08 -8.80 -5.13
CA GLY A 91 10.83 -8.31 -5.71
C GLY A 91 10.52 -6.87 -5.29
N MET A 92 10.76 -6.53 -4.02
CA MET A 92 10.61 -5.15 -3.53
C MET A 92 11.56 -4.18 -4.23
N ILE A 93 12.83 -4.57 -4.37
CA ILE A 93 13.84 -3.80 -5.13
C ILE A 93 13.41 -3.60 -6.59
N ALA A 94 12.89 -4.66 -7.23
CA ALA A 94 12.49 -4.62 -8.63
C ALA A 94 11.23 -3.77 -8.88
N LEU A 95 10.22 -3.89 -8.02
CA LEU A 95 8.89 -3.35 -8.26
C LEU A 95 8.68 -1.95 -7.68
N TYR A 96 9.25 -1.66 -6.51
CA TYR A 96 8.91 -0.44 -5.79
C TYR A 96 9.34 0.85 -6.52
N PRO A 97 10.56 0.94 -7.10
CA PRO A 97 10.95 2.11 -7.90
C PRO A 97 10.04 2.35 -9.10
N ALA A 98 9.59 1.28 -9.77
CA ALA A 98 8.69 1.37 -10.91
C ALA A 98 7.29 1.82 -10.50
N PHE A 99 6.82 1.42 -9.30
CA PHE A 99 5.60 1.94 -8.70
C PHE A 99 5.73 3.42 -8.35
N LEU A 100 6.79 3.84 -7.68
CA LEU A 100 7.05 5.24 -7.32
C LEU A 100 7.13 6.15 -8.56
N ALA A 101 7.73 5.68 -9.65
CA ALA A 101 7.74 6.41 -10.92
C ALA A 101 6.34 6.65 -11.48
N ALA A 102 5.48 5.63 -11.40
CA ALA A 102 4.12 5.70 -11.93
C ALA A 102 3.21 6.56 -11.04
N ALA A 103 3.37 6.47 -9.72
CA ALA A 103 2.56 7.15 -8.73
C ALA A 103 2.93 8.63 -8.54
N LEU A 104 4.23 8.94 -8.40
CA LEU A 104 4.69 10.28 -8.04
C LEU A 104 5.02 11.16 -9.24
N ARG A 105 5.43 10.57 -10.37
CA ARG A 105 5.78 11.27 -11.62
C ARG A 105 6.71 12.48 -11.45
N THR A 106 7.63 12.42 -10.49
CA THR A 106 8.59 13.52 -10.24
C THR A 106 9.87 13.33 -11.06
N ARG A 107 10.69 14.38 -11.15
CA ARG A 107 12.01 14.28 -11.79
C ARG A 107 12.91 13.20 -11.16
N LEU A 108 12.78 13.00 -9.84
CA LEU A 108 13.57 12.00 -9.10
C LEU A 108 13.14 10.57 -9.45
N THR A 109 11.85 10.32 -9.62
CA THR A 109 11.34 8.96 -9.89
C THR A 109 11.20 8.64 -11.38
N ARG A 110 11.25 9.65 -12.27
CA ARG A 110 11.16 9.50 -13.73
C ARG A 110 12.13 8.47 -14.34
N PRO A 111 13.40 8.35 -13.92
CA PRO A 111 14.32 7.37 -14.48
C PRO A 111 13.80 5.93 -14.38
N PHE A 112 13.13 5.57 -13.27
CA PHE A 112 12.55 4.23 -13.06
C PHE A 112 11.30 3.99 -13.93
N GLY A 113 10.89 4.98 -14.73
CA GLY A 113 9.95 4.83 -15.83
C GLY A 113 10.49 3.98 -17.00
N ARG A 114 11.82 3.96 -17.18
CA ARG A 114 12.47 3.35 -18.36
C ARG A 114 12.55 1.81 -18.22
N LYS A 115 12.19 1.09 -19.28
CA LYS A 115 12.20 -0.39 -19.30
C LYS A 115 13.59 -0.96 -19.00
N SER A 116 14.64 -0.39 -19.62
CA SER A 116 16.03 -0.84 -19.41
C SER A 116 16.44 -0.75 -17.95
N LEU A 117 16.24 0.40 -17.31
CA LEU A 117 16.59 0.58 -15.89
C LEU A 117 15.79 -0.35 -14.96
N ARG A 118 14.51 -0.58 -15.24
CA ARG A 118 13.70 -1.55 -14.46
C ARG A 118 14.27 -2.96 -14.55
N ILE A 119 14.67 -3.37 -15.75
CA ILE A 119 15.29 -4.69 -15.95
C ILE A 119 16.63 -4.75 -15.21
N THR A 120 17.46 -3.71 -15.31
CA THR A 120 18.75 -3.64 -14.58
C THR A 120 18.55 -3.76 -13.07
N ILE A 121 17.58 -3.04 -12.50
CA ILE A 121 17.28 -3.11 -11.06
C ILE A 121 16.73 -4.50 -10.68
N ALA A 122 15.88 -5.09 -11.50
CA ALA A 122 15.36 -6.43 -11.26
C ALA A 122 16.47 -7.49 -11.28
N VAL A 123 17.38 -7.42 -12.27
CA VAL A 123 18.55 -8.30 -12.34
C VAL A 123 19.45 -8.09 -11.13
N ALA A 124 19.71 -6.85 -10.74
CA ALA A 124 20.49 -6.55 -9.54
C ALA A 124 19.85 -7.15 -8.27
N GLY A 125 18.54 -6.98 -8.08
CA GLY A 125 17.81 -7.57 -6.96
C GLY A 125 17.91 -9.10 -6.93
N VAL A 126 17.73 -9.76 -8.08
CA VAL A 126 17.88 -11.23 -8.19
C VAL A 126 19.31 -11.67 -7.88
N LEU A 127 20.32 -10.96 -8.39
CA LEU A 127 21.72 -11.27 -8.09
C LEU A 127 22.04 -11.12 -6.60
N MET A 128 21.44 -10.13 -5.93
CA MET A 128 21.57 -9.97 -4.47
C MET A 128 20.91 -11.14 -3.72
N ALA A 129 19.72 -11.57 -4.14
CA ALA A 129 19.05 -12.75 -3.57
C ALA A 129 19.85 -14.04 -3.81
N ILE A 130 20.42 -14.24 -4.99
CA ILE A 130 21.34 -15.36 -5.25
C ILE A 130 22.57 -15.24 -4.34
N GLY A 131 23.11 -14.04 -4.17
CA GLY A 131 24.20 -13.76 -3.25
C GLY A 131 23.90 -14.17 -1.81
N THR A 132 22.67 -13.99 -1.32
CA THR A 132 22.30 -14.43 0.05
C THR A 132 22.33 -15.95 0.17
N VAL A 133 21.81 -16.66 -0.82
CA VAL A 133 21.80 -18.13 -0.85
C VAL A 133 23.22 -18.68 -0.97
N VAL A 134 24.02 -18.14 -1.88
CA VAL A 134 25.40 -18.57 -2.14
C VAL A 134 26.29 -18.29 -0.93
N THR A 135 26.18 -17.12 -0.31
CA THR A 135 26.95 -16.79 0.90
C THR A 135 26.61 -17.68 2.09
N LYS A 136 25.32 -17.99 2.26
CA LYS A 136 24.86 -18.91 3.30
C LYS A 136 25.30 -20.36 3.02
N ALA A 137 25.18 -20.83 1.78
CA ALA A 137 25.47 -22.22 1.42
C ALA A 137 26.98 -22.53 1.42
N LEU A 138 27.81 -21.64 0.87
CA LEU A 138 29.24 -21.92 0.68
C LEU A 138 30.10 -21.49 1.88
N TRP A 139 29.72 -20.44 2.59
CA TRP A 139 30.52 -19.87 3.69
C TRP A 139 29.80 -19.83 5.03
N ASN A 140 28.58 -20.39 5.13
CA ASN A 140 27.72 -20.29 6.31
C ASN A 140 27.58 -18.84 6.83
N SER A 141 27.59 -17.87 5.91
CA SER A 141 27.63 -16.44 6.23
C SER A 141 26.33 -15.75 5.86
N LEU A 142 25.88 -14.81 6.70
CA LEU A 142 24.74 -13.93 6.42
C LEU A 142 25.16 -12.64 5.69
N PHE A 143 26.37 -12.57 5.15
CA PHE A 143 26.87 -11.39 4.44
C PHE A 143 25.96 -10.97 3.27
N GLY A 144 25.50 -11.92 2.45
CA GLY A 144 24.59 -11.59 1.35
C GLY A 144 23.26 -11.02 1.85
N SER A 145 22.70 -11.57 2.94
CA SER A 145 21.50 -11.02 3.60
C SER A 145 21.74 -9.60 4.12
N ALA A 146 22.89 -9.33 4.75
CA ALA A 146 23.24 -7.98 5.20
C ALA A 146 23.29 -6.98 4.04
N VAL A 147 23.91 -7.35 2.92
CA VAL A 147 23.98 -6.52 1.71
C VAL A 147 22.58 -6.26 1.13
N LEU A 148 21.73 -7.29 1.04
CA LEU A 148 20.37 -7.15 0.55
C LEU A 148 19.53 -6.24 1.47
N TYR A 149 19.60 -6.44 2.78
CA TYR A 149 18.84 -5.65 3.76
C TYR A 149 19.28 -4.18 3.74
N ALA A 150 20.59 -3.91 3.64
CA ALA A 150 21.09 -2.54 3.49
C ALA A 150 20.55 -1.87 2.21
N ALA A 151 20.45 -2.61 1.10
CA ALA A 151 19.87 -2.09 -0.14
C ALA A 151 18.37 -1.80 -0.02
N ILE A 152 17.62 -2.64 0.68
CA ILE A 152 16.19 -2.42 0.98
C ILE A 152 16.00 -1.21 1.90
N MET A 153 16.84 -1.05 2.93
CA MET A 153 16.83 0.14 3.78
C MET A 153 17.05 1.40 2.96
N ALA A 154 18.05 1.39 2.07
CA ALA A 154 18.33 2.51 1.17
C ALA A 154 17.15 2.81 0.23
N LEU A 155 16.47 1.77 -0.28
CA LEU A 155 15.26 1.90 -1.08
C LEU A 155 14.12 2.56 -0.31
N PHE A 156 13.84 2.15 0.94
CA PHE A 156 12.79 2.76 1.75
C PHE A 156 13.11 4.20 2.15
N LEU A 157 14.37 4.49 2.49
CA LEU A 157 14.81 5.86 2.73
C LEU A 157 14.63 6.73 1.49
N TYR A 158 15.03 6.21 0.33
CA TYR A 158 14.83 6.88 -0.95
C TYR A 158 13.34 7.14 -1.22
N ALA A 159 12.49 6.12 -1.04
CA ALA A 159 11.04 6.19 -1.23
C ALA A 159 10.39 7.27 -0.34
N LEU A 160 10.79 7.34 0.93
CA LEU A 160 10.34 8.36 1.87
C LEU A 160 10.73 9.76 1.39
N VAL A 161 12.01 9.96 1.03
CA VAL A 161 12.53 11.25 0.56
C VAL A 161 11.80 11.71 -0.71
N VAL A 162 11.63 10.82 -1.70
CA VAL A 162 10.95 11.21 -2.95
C VAL A 162 9.46 11.48 -2.74
N SER A 163 8.82 10.81 -1.79
CA SER A 163 7.43 11.05 -1.44
C SER A 163 7.23 12.41 -0.77
N ILE A 164 8.11 12.78 0.18
CA ILE A 164 8.12 14.11 0.79
C ILE A 164 8.43 15.18 -0.26
N HIS A 165 9.43 14.93 -1.12
CA HIS A 165 9.76 15.84 -2.21
C HIS A 165 8.57 16.06 -3.15
N ALA A 166 7.89 14.99 -3.57
CA ALA A 166 6.69 15.05 -4.41
C ALA A 166 5.59 15.91 -3.78
N TRP A 167 5.36 15.76 -2.47
CA TRP A 167 4.41 16.59 -1.74
C TRP A 167 4.82 18.07 -1.69
N ARG A 168 6.11 18.37 -1.52
CA ARG A 168 6.60 19.76 -1.45
C ARG A 168 6.49 20.50 -2.78
N ILE A 169 6.72 19.82 -3.90
CA ILE A 169 6.70 20.45 -5.24
C ILE A 169 5.32 20.46 -5.89
N ALA A 170 4.35 19.72 -5.36
CA ALA A 170 3.02 19.65 -5.93
C ALA A 170 2.27 20.98 -5.82
N GLU A 171 1.63 21.39 -6.91
CA GLU A 171 0.84 22.62 -6.97
C GLU A 171 -0.28 22.64 -5.91
N PRO A 172 -0.56 23.80 -5.29
CA PRO A 172 -1.63 23.95 -4.32
C PRO A 172 -2.97 23.41 -4.84
N GLY A 173 -3.73 22.74 -3.97
CA GLY A 173 -5.02 22.13 -4.32
C GLY A 173 -4.99 20.61 -4.32
N ILE A 174 -5.70 19.98 -5.25
CA ILE A 174 -5.93 18.52 -5.26
C ILE A 174 -4.63 17.74 -5.42
N ALA A 175 -3.71 18.21 -6.27
CA ALA A 175 -2.43 17.55 -6.52
C ALA A 175 -1.58 17.48 -5.25
N ARG A 176 -1.42 18.60 -4.53
CA ARG A 176 -0.71 18.63 -3.25
C ARG A 176 -1.36 17.77 -2.18
N THR A 177 -2.68 17.73 -2.14
CA THR A 177 -3.42 16.86 -1.22
C THR A 177 -3.21 15.37 -1.51
N ARG A 178 -3.26 14.96 -2.79
CA ARG A 178 -2.95 13.57 -3.21
C ARG A 178 -1.52 13.19 -2.83
N ALA A 179 -0.55 14.05 -3.14
CA ALA A 179 0.85 13.82 -2.83
C ALA A 179 1.09 13.76 -1.30
N ARG A 180 0.38 14.57 -0.50
CA ARG A 180 0.42 14.50 0.97
C ARG A 180 -0.08 13.17 1.49
N VAL A 181 -1.25 12.72 1.05
CA VAL A 181 -1.83 11.44 1.50
C VAL A 181 -0.92 10.28 1.12
N PHE A 182 -0.36 10.31 -0.10
CA PHE A 182 0.65 9.34 -0.52
C PHE A 182 1.86 9.35 0.42
N ALA A 183 2.45 10.53 0.66
CA ALA A 183 3.63 10.67 1.49
C ALA A 183 3.41 10.23 2.94
N ILE A 184 2.21 10.38 3.48
CA ILE A 184 1.87 9.89 4.82
C ILE A 184 1.72 8.36 4.80
N ALA A 185 0.90 7.82 3.90
CA ALA A 185 0.59 6.39 3.87
C ALA A 185 1.82 5.54 3.55
N PHE A 186 2.55 5.91 2.49
CA PHE A 186 3.80 5.23 2.13
C PHE A 186 4.96 5.64 3.04
N GLY A 187 4.98 6.86 3.58
CA GLY A 187 6.04 7.27 4.51
C GLY A 187 6.00 6.51 5.83
N ILE A 188 4.81 6.29 6.41
CA ILE A 188 4.66 5.44 7.61
C ILE A 188 5.15 4.02 7.30
N ARG A 189 4.71 3.46 6.16
CA ARG A 189 5.15 2.15 5.69
C ARG A 189 6.67 2.08 5.58
N ASP A 190 7.28 3.02 4.86
CA ASP A 190 8.72 3.05 4.56
C ASP A 190 9.55 3.20 5.84
N ILE A 191 9.10 3.99 6.81
CA ILE A 191 9.75 4.12 8.12
C ILE A 191 9.68 2.81 8.90
N CYS A 192 8.50 2.21 9.01
CA CYS A 192 8.31 0.97 9.77
C CYS A 192 9.05 -0.21 9.16
N TRP A 193 8.97 -0.36 7.84
CA TRP A 193 9.70 -1.40 7.11
C TRP A 193 11.20 -1.13 7.18
N GLY A 194 11.65 0.09 6.91
CA GLY A 194 13.05 0.49 7.02
C GLY A 194 13.64 0.18 8.40
N PHE A 195 12.89 0.43 9.48
CA PHE A 195 13.28 0.05 10.84
C PHE A 195 13.39 -1.47 11.01
N SER A 196 12.43 -2.26 10.49
CA SER A 196 12.49 -3.72 10.58
C SER A 196 13.72 -4.31 9.90
N TYR A 197 14.05 -3.83 8.70
CA TYR A 197 15.27 -4.24 8.00
C TYR A 197 16.53 -3.75 8.70
N ALA A 198 16.51 -2.55 9.28
CA ALA A 198 17.62 -2.04 10.09
C ALA A 198 17.86 -2.90 11.33
N ALA A 199 16.80 -3.32 12.01
CA ALA A 199 16.87 -4.22 13.15
C ALA A 199 17.47 -5.58 12.75
N ALA A 200 16.99 -6.19 11.65
CA ALA A 200 17.53 -7.44 11.16
C ALA A 200 19.00 -7.32 10.71
N PHE A 201 19.34 -6.25 10.00
CA PHE A 201 20.71 -5.93 9.61
C PHE A 201 21.62 -5.80 10.83
N TRP A 202 21.18 -5.04 11.84
CA TRP A 202 21.92 -4.84 13.09
C TRP A 202 22.17 -6.18 13.80
N THR A 203 21.15 -7.02 13.96
CA THR A 203 21.30 -8.33 14.60
C THR A 203 22.31 -9.22 13.88
N ILE A 204 22.37 -9.17 12.54
CA ILE A 204 23.41 -9.84 11.76
C ILE A 204 24.81 -9.29 12.11
N GLN A 205 24.97 -7.97 12.23
CA GLN A 205 26.27 -7.36 12.53
C GLN A 205 26.80 -7.71 13.92
N VAL A 206 25.91 -7.78 14.92
CA VAL A 206 26.30 -8.11 16.30
C VAL A 206 26.36 -9.61 16.56
N ASN A 207 26.01 -10.45 15.58
CA ASN A 207 26.05 -11.91 15.63
C ASN A 207 25.34 -12.50 16.87
N VAL A 208 24.19 -11.93 17.22
CA VAL A 208 23.32 -12.42 18.30
C VAL A 208 22.24 -13.31 17.68
N PRO A 209 21.87 -14.46 18.30
CA PRO A 209 20.72 -15.24 17.86
C PRO A 209 19.46 -14.38 17.69
N LEU A 210 18.70 -14.60 16.62
CA LEU A 210 17.61 -13.70 16.24
C LEU A 210 16.48 -13.70 17.29
N ASP A 211 16.20 -14.86 17.87
CA ASP A 211 15.22 -15.10 18.92
C ASP A 211 15.57 -14.44 20.26
N GLU A 212 16.87 -14.25 20.53
CA GLU A 212 17.36 -13.58 21.73
C GLU A 212 17.38 -12.05 21.60
N SER A 213 17.35 -11.51 20.37
CA SER A 213 17.51 -10.08 20.12
C SER A 213 16.23 -9.27 20.34
N PRO A 214 16.14 -8.39 21.36
CA PRO A 214 14.95 -7.57 21.59
C PRO A 214 14.68 -6.60 20.43
N VAL A 215 15.75 -6.13 19.78
CA VAL A 215 15.67 -5.23 18.62
C VAL A 215 15.04 -5.94 17.42
N PHE A 216 15.34 -7.22 17.21
CA PHE A 216 14.71 -8.02 16.16
C PHE A 216 13.19 -8.17 16.40
N TRP A 217 12.79 -8.49 17.63
CA TRP A 217 11.38 -8.60 18.00
C TRP A 217 10.61 -7.28 17.84
N ALA A 218 11.19 -6.17 18.30
CA ALA A 218 10.64 -4.84 18.06
C ALA A 218 10.52 -4.57 16.55
N GLY A 219 11.53 -4.97 15.77
CA GLY A 219 11.52 -4.91 14.31
C GLY A 219 10.35 -5.67 13.69
N LYS A 220 10.00 -6.87 14.19
CA LYS A 220 8.85 -7.66 13.70
C LYS A 220 7.51 -7.03 14.05
N ILE A 221 7.35 -6.53 15.27
CA ILE A 221 6.14 -5.84 15.71
C ILE A 221 5.90 -4.58 14.86
N VAL A 222 6.92 -3.74 14.72
CA VAL A 222 6.85 -2.51 13.91
C VAL A 222 6.57 -2.84 12.44
N TYR A 223 7.12 -3.94 11.93
CA TYR A 223 6.85 -4.39 10.56
C TYR A 223 5.37 -4.70 10.32
N ALA A 224 4.76 -5.50 11.20
CA ALA A 224 3.36 -5.86 11.10
C ALA A 224 2.43 -4.66 11.33
N LEU A 225 2.68 -3.87 12.38
CA LEU A 225 1.88 -2.66 12.69
C LEU A 225 1.99 -1.60 11.58
N GLY A 226 3.18 -1.36 11.06
CA GLY A 226 3.38 -0.42 9.96
C GLY A 226 2.57 -0.80 8.72
N THR A 227 2.48 -2.09 8.44
CA THR A 227 1.65 -2.62 7.34
C THR A 227 0.16 -2.45 7.63
N LEU A 228 -0.28 -2.81 8.83
CA LEU A 228 -1.68 -2.68 9.25
C LEU A 228 -2.17 -1.23 9.30
N LEU A 229 -1.28 -0.28 9.54
CA LEU A 229 -1.60 1.16 9.46
C LEU A 229 -1.56 1.65 8.00
N ALA A 230 -0.55 1.24 7.23
CA ALA A 230 -0.37 1.70 5.86
C ALA A 230 -1.48 1.23 4.92
N VAL A 231 -1.91 -0.03 5.00
CA VAL A 231 -2.90 -0.60 4.07
C VAL A 231 -4.25 0.15 4.12
N PRO A 232 -4.86 0.41 5.30
CA PRO A 232 -6.06 1.23 5.39
C PRO A 232 -5.86 2.67 4.91
N LEU A 233 -4.70 3.29 5.21
CA LEU A 233 -4.39 4.65 4.74
C LEU A 233 -4.28 4.72 3.22
N ILE A 234 -3.64 3.72 2.59
CA ILE A 234 -3.55 3.57 1.14
C ILE A 234 -4.95 3.40 0.55
N ALA A 235 -5.74 2.47 1.09
CA ALA A 235 -7.10 2.21 0.64
C ALA A 235 -7.99 3.47 0.75
N HIS A 236 -7.92 4.17 1.88
CA HIS A 236 -8.64 5.42 2.08
C HIS A 236 -8.17 6.52 1.12
N GLY A 237 -6.85 6.65 0.90
CA GLY A 237 -6.28 7.59 -0.06
C GLY A 237 -6.81 7.35 -1.47
N ILE A 238 -6.86 6.08 -1.89
CA ILE A 238 -7.45 5.68 -3.18
C ILE A 238 -8.91 6.13 -3.28
N LEU A 239 -9.72 5.81 -2.27
CA LEU A 239 -11.16 6.06 -2.27
C LEU A 239 -11.53 7.54 -2.18
N LYS A 240 -10.82 8.32 -1.35
CA LYS A 240 -11.17 9.72 -1.06
C LYS A 240 -10.44 10.72 -1.94
N ALA A 241 -9.16 10.48 -2.24
CA ALA A 241 -8.31 11.44 -2.95
C ALA A 241 -8.16 11.17 -4.45
N LYS A 242 -8.76 10.11 -5.01
CA LYS A 242 -8.52 9.64 -6.41
C LYS A 242 -7.01 9.48 -6.69
N THR A 243 -6.20 9.06 -5.70
CA THR A 243 -4.72 9.12 -5.80
C THR A 243 -4.13 8.38 -7.00
N PHE A 244 -4.88 7.45 -7.61
CA PHE A 244 -4.43 6.63 -8.75
C PHE A 244 -5.35 6.66 -9.97
N ASP A 245 -6.13 7.73 -10.17
CA ASP A 245 -7.04 7.90 -11.33
C ASP A 245 -7.91 6.66 -11.60
N ILE A 246 -8.41 6.05 -10.52
CA ILE A 246 -9.30 4.89 -10.63
C ILE A 246 -10.68 5.39 -11.09
N ASP A 247 -11.11 4.86 -12.23
CA ASP A 247 -12.34 5.21 -12.94
C ASP A 247 -13.59 5.21 -12.01
N LEU A 248 -14.50 6.17 -12.19
CA LEU A 248 -15.71 6.31 -11.39
C LEU A 248 -16.66 5.11 -11.50
N LYS A 249 -16.60 4.34 -12.59
CA LYS A 249 -17.34 3.06 -12.73
C LYS A 249 -16.93 2.02 -11.68
N VAL A 250 -15.68 2.03 -11.24
CA VAL A 250 -15.16 1.14 -10.18
C VAL A 250 -15.73 1.51 -8.81
N ARG A 251 -16.03 2.80 -8.57
CA ARG A 251 -16.57 3.29 -7.29
C ARG A 251 -17.90 2.66 -6.93
N TRP A 252 -18.68 2.24 -7.93
CA TRP A 252 -19.98 1.57 -7.73
C TRP A 252 -19.81 0.10 -7.36
N THR A 253 -18.85 -0.62 -7.97
CA THR A 253 -18.56 -2.03 -7.64
C THR A 253 -17.84 -2.18 -6.29
N LEU A 254 -17.02 -1.18 -5.90
CA LEU A 254 -16.41 -1.10 -4.57
C LEU A 254 -17.40 -0.76 -3.46
N LYS A 255 -18.58 -0.21 -3.78
CA LYS A 255 -19.45 0.45 -2.80
C LYS A 255 -20.22 -0.50 -1.88
N GLN A 256 -20.28 -1.82 -2.12
CA GLN A 256 -21.26 -2.61 -1.36
C GLN A 256 -20.96 -4.04 -0.91
N SER A 257 -19.89 -4.74 -1.34
CA SER A 257 -19.64 -6.07 -0.73
C SER A 257 -18.19 -6.42 -0.45
N THR A 258 -17.25 -6.25 -1.41
CA THR A 258 -15.91 -6.81 -1.21
C THR A 258 -15.00 -5.95 -0.33
N PHE A 259 -15.08 -4.62 -0.44
CA PHE A 259 -14.29 -3.72 0.40
C PHE A 259 -14.83 -3.65 1.84
N ALA A 260 -16.15 -3.58 1.99
CA ALA A 260 -16.78 -3.65 3.31
C ALA A 260 -16.49 -5.00 3.98
N ALA A 261 -16.55 -6.13 3.24
CA ALA A 261 -16.16 -7.43 3.78
C ALA A 261 -14.67 -7.53 4.12
N ALA A 262 -13.77 -6.93 3.33
CA ALA A 262 -12.34 -6.90 3.65
C ALA A 262 -12.03 -6.02 4.87
N VAL A 263 -12.65 -4.84 4.96
CA VAL A 263 -12.54 -3.96 6.13
C VAL A 263 -13.17 -4.62 7.35
N LEU A 264 -14.33 -5.26 7.22
CA LEU A 264 -14.97 -6.03 8.29
C LEU A 264 -14.12 -7.21 8.71
N ALA A 265 -13.53 -7.96 7.78
CA ALA A 265 -12.64 -9.08 8.10
C ALA A 265 -11.36 -8.62 8.79
N ILE A 266 -10.75 -7.52 8.35
CA ILE A 266 -9.58 -6.93 9.00
C ILE A 266 -9.96 -6.37 10.38
N THR A 267 -11.10 -5.69 10.50
CA THR A 267 -11.60 -5.15 11.77
C THR A 267 -11.97 -6.26 12.74
N PHE A 268 -12.58 -7.33 12.25
CA PHE A 268 -12.92 -8.52 13.02
C PHE A 268 -11.65 -9.25 13.45
N ALA A 269 -10.67 -9.45 12.57
CA ALA A 269 -9.39 -10.05 12.92
C ALA A 269 -8.59 -9.22 13.93
N ILE A 270 -8.67 -7.88 13.85
CA ILE A 270 -8.10 -6.98 14.84
C ILE A 270 -8.88 -7.06 16.16
N SER A 271 -10.21 -7.12 16.12
CA SER A 271 -11.09 -7.18 17.29
C SER A 271 -10.94 -8.49 18.04
N GLU A 272 -11.06 -9.63 17.36
CA GLU A 272 -10.81 -10.97 17.90
C GLU A 272 -9.37 -11.13 18.35
N GLY A 273 -8.41 -10.62 17.56
CA GLY A 273 -7.00 -10.61 17.95
C GLY A 273 -6.77 -9.82 19.25
N ALA A 274 -7.44 -8.69 19.43
CA ALA A 274 -7.37 -7.86 20.64
C ALA A 274 -8.12 -8.47 21.83
N GLU A 275 -9.26 -9.11 21.61
CA GLU A 275 -10.06 -9.78 22.63
C GLU A 275 -9.32 -11.02 23.17
N MET A 276 -8.69 -11.80 22.29
CA MET A 276 -7.89 -12.96 22.65
C MET A 276 -6.58 -12.56 23.36
N LEU A 277 -5.95 -11.45 22.95
CA LEU A 277 -4.76 -10.86 23.59
C LEU A 277 -4.98 -10.46 25.05
N VAL A 278 -6.19 -10.02 25.40
CA VAL A 278 -6.48 -9.49 26.74
C VAL A 278 -7.22 -10.49 27.62
N SER A 279 -8.01 -11.38 27.03
CA SER A 279 -8.58 -12.55 27.73
C SER A 279 -7.48 -13.45 28.32
N ALA A 280 -6.39 -13.67 27.57
CA ALA A 280 -5.30 -14.56 27.98
C ALA A 280 -4.47 -14.07 29.18
N GLU A 281 -4.40 -12.76 29.44
CA GLU A 281 -3.65 -12.19 30.58
C GLU A 281 -4.53 -11.68 31.74
N LEU A 282 -5.79 -11.33 31.50
CA LEU A 282 -6.62 -10.62 32.48
C LEU A 282 -7.95 -11.33 32.85
N GLY A 283 -8.25 -12.48 32.24
CA GLY A 283 -9.47 -13.27 32.48
C GLY A 283 -10.72 -12.71 31.76
N ASP A 284 -11.76 -13.55 31.62
CA ASP A 284 -12.95 -13.34 30.77
C ASP A 284 -13.63 -11.97 30.95
N SER A 285 -13.63 -11.40 32.16
CA SER A 285 -14.30 -10.12 32.44
C SER A 285 -13.50 -8.90 31.98
N TRP A 286 -12.17 -8.98 31.95
CA TRP A 286 -11.30 -7.89 31.52
C TRP A 286 -10.95 -7.96 30.02
N GLY A 287 -10.98 -9.15 29.43
CA GLY A 287 -10.97 -9.35 27.97
C GLY A 287 -12.10 -8.57 27.28
N LEU A 288 -13.31 -8.64 27.85
CA LEU A 288 -14.48 -7.89 27.37
C LEU A 288 -14.32 -6.37 27.52
N ILE A 289 -13.75 -5.90 28.63
CA ILE A 289 -13.47 -4.47 28.88
C ILE A 289 -12.39 -3.98 27.92
N ALA A 290 -11.39 -4.79 27.61
CA ALA A 290 -10.30 -4.39 26.72
C ALA A 290 -10.65 -4.50 25.23
N ALA A 291 -11.49 -5.46 24.83
CA ALA A 291 -12.15 -5.46 23.53
C ALA A 291 -13.06 -4.22 23.39
N ALA A 292 -13.77 -3.83 24.45
CA ALA A 292 -14.47 -2.56 24.51
C ALA A 292 -13.51 -1.36 24.46
N VAL A 293 -12.32 -1.42 25.06
CA VAL A 293 -11.26 -0.39 24.95
C VAL A 293 -10.66 -0.34 23.54
N ALA A 294 -10.42 -1.46 22.87
CA ALA A 294 -9.93 -1.55 21.49
C ALA A 294 -10.99 -1.05 20.49
N LEU A 295 -12.27 -1.37 20.71
CA LEU A 295 -13.41 -0.76 20.02
C LEU A 295 -13.53 0.74 20.32
N LEU A 296 -13.25 1.13 21.56
CA LEU A 296 -13.08 2.52 22.00
C LEU A 296 -11.81 3.16 21.44
N PHE A 297 -10.88 2.43 20.82
CA PHE A 297 -9.72 2.95 20.07
C PHE A 297 -9.95 2.89 18.55
N LEU A 298 -10.87 2.06 18.05
CA LEU A 298 -11.31 2.06 16.65
C LEU A 298 -11.99 3.38 16.28
N LYS A 299 -12.86 3.89 17.16
CA LYS A 299 -13.49 5.20 16.99
C LYS A 299 -12.47 6.35 17.06
N PRO A 300 -11.52 6.40 18.01
CA PRO A 300 -10.39 7.33 18.01
C PRO A 300 -9.39 7.13 16.90
N LEU A 301 -9.19 5.95 16.33
CA LEU A 301 -8.30 5.72 15.19
C LEU A 301 -8.96 6.22 13.91
N GLN A 302 -10.26 5.98 13.75
CA GLN A 302 -11.11 6.64 12.75
C GLN A 302 -11.16 8.15 12.98
N ALA A 303 -11.39 8.62 14.21
CA ALA A 303 -11.45 10.02 14.55
C ALA A 303 -10.08 10.68 14.44
N PHE A 304 -8.97 9.98 14.70
CA PHE A 304 -7.60 10.45 14.51
C PHE A 304 -7.30 10.51 13.02
N ALA A 305 -7.68 9.50 12.23
CA ALA A 305 -7.62 9.57 10.78
C ALA A 305 -8.46 10.74 10.25
N GLU A 306 -9.67 10.96 10.77
CA GLU A 306 -10.56 12.06 10.42
C GLU A 306 -10.05 13.43 10.91
N LYS A 307 -9.37 13.50 12.06
CA LYS A 307 -8.86 14.73 12.70
C LYS A 307 -7.53 15.14 12.10
N VAL A 308 -6.64 14.18 11.85
CA VAL A 308 -5.47 14.36 10.98
C VAL A 308 -5.98 14.87 9.63
N VAL A 309 -6.88 14.15 8.95
CA VAL A 309 -7.43 14.54 7.63
C VAL A 309 -8.20 15.87 7.65
N GLY A 310 -8.93 16.19 8.71
CA GLY A 310 -9.64 17.46 8.90
C GLY A 310 -8.68 18.63 9.07
N LEU A 311 -7.57 18.42 9.80
CA LEU A 311 -6.41 19.31 9.80
C LEU A 311 -5.68 19.33 8.44
N LEU A 312 -5.75 18.25 7.64
CA LEU A 312 -5.10 18.18 6.32
C LEU A 312 -5.93 18.81 5.19
N MET A 313 -7.24 19.00 5.37
CA MET A 313 -8.20 19.45 4.35
C MET A 313 -9.28 20.39 4.92
N PRO A 314 -8.94 21.63 5.33
CA PRO A 314 -9.89 22.55 5.96
C PRO A 314 -11.07 22.96 5.05
N ASN A 315 -10.92 22.85 3.72
CA ASN A 315 -11.90 23.31 2.72
C ASN A 315 -12.72 22.18 2.07
N THR A 316 -12.75 20.96 2.62
CA THR A 316 -13.55 19.84 2.07
C THR A 316 -14.83 19.58 2.85
N GLN A 317 -15.44 20.61 3.43
CA GLN A 317 -16.79 20.47 3.98
C GLN A 317 -17.76 20.13 2.84
N ASN A 318 -18.69 19.21 3.08
CA ASN A 318 -19.76 18.84 2.15
C ASN A 318 -20.75 20.01 2.01
N THR A 319 -20.31 21.13 1.44
CA THR A 319 -21.23 22.20 1.05
C THR A 319 -21.93 21.79 -0.24
N PRO A 320 -23.21 22.15 -0.42
CA PRO A 320 -23.94 21.88 -1.66
C PRO A 320 -23.21 22.39 -2.91
N GLU A 321 -22.48 23.51 -2.79
CA GLU A 321 -21.69 24.12 -3.87
C GLU A 321 -20.45 23.28 -4.25
N TYR A 322 -19.79 22.65 -3.28
CA TYR A 322 -18.67 21.74 -3.53
C TYR A 322 -19.14 20.47 -4.26
N GLN A 323 -20.33 19.96 -3.92
CA GLN A 323 -20.88 18.79 -4.61
C GLN A 323 -21.31 19.11 -6.04
N ARG A 324 -21.93 20.28 -6.27
CA ARG A 324 -22.33 20.73 -7.61
C ARG A 324 -21.11 20.94 -8.51
N SER A 325 -20.09 21.68 -8.04
CA SER A 325 -18.84 21.89 -8.79
C SER A 325 -18.11 20.59 -9.09
N ARG A 326 -18.12 19.63 -8.15
CA ARG A 326 -17.50 18.31 -8.37
C ARG A 326 -18.25 17.46 -9.39
N LYS A 327 -19.59 17.46 -9.36
CA LYS A 327 -20.42 16.77 -10.37
C LYS A 327 -20.12 17.30 -11.76
N MET A 328 -20.08 18.62 -11.91
CA MET A 328 -19.74 19.30 -13.17
C MET A 328 -18.36 18.91 -13.69
N ARG A 329 -17.34 18.89 -12.82
CA ARG A 329 -15.97 18.52 -13.20
C ARG A 329 -15.80 17.07 -13.64
N VAL A 330 -16.59 16.17 -13.06
CA VAL A 330 -16.59 14.75 -13.47
C VAL A 330 -17.18 14.58 -14.87
N TYR A 331 -18.23 15.34 -15.19
CA TYR A 331 -18.81 15.34 -16.52
C TYR A 331 -17.85 15.96 -17.55
N GLU A 332 -17.16 17.06 -17.19
CA GLU A 332 -16.13 17.71 -18.00
C GLU A 332 -15.00 16.74 -18.38
N GLU A 333 -14.42 16.03 -17.41
CA GLU A 333 -13.34 15.05 -17.63
C GLU A 333 -13.77 13.96 -18.63
N ALA A 334 -14.98 13.41 -18.46
CA ALA A 334 -15.52 12.38 -19.35
C ALA A 334 -15.83 12.92 -20.76
N LEU A 335 -16.25 14.18 -20.86
CA LEU A 335 -16.54 14.84 -22.13
C LEU A 335 -15.26 15.10 -22.92
N ILE A 336 -14.18 15.53 -22.26
CA ILE A 336 -12.86 15.69 -22.88
C ILE A 336 -12.32 14.35 -23.39
N GLU A 337 -12.47 13.28 -22.59
CA GLU A 337 -12.00 11.94 -22.97
C GLU A 337 -12.76 11.36 -24.17
N ALA A 338 -14.07 11.65 -24.27
CA ALA A 338 -14.91 11.23 -25.39
C ALA A 338 -14.73 12.10 -26.65
N MET A 339 -14.05 13.24 -26.56
CA MET A 339 -13.86 14.17 -27.67
C MET A 339 -12.62 13.77 -28.48
N ASP A 340 -12.83 13.04 -29.58
CA ASP A 340 -11.76 12.64 -30.51
C ASP A 340 -11.77 13.47 -31.82
N GLU A 341 -10.82 13.24 -32.73
CA GLU A 341 -10.64 13.98 -33.99
C GLU A 341 -11.90 14.00 -34.90
N ASN A 342 -12.74 12.97 -34.77
CA ASN A 342 -14.00 12.80 -35.52
C ASN A 342 -15.25 13.23 -34.71
N GLY A 343 -15.06 13.84 -33.53
CA GLY A 343 -16.11 14.17 -32.59
C GLY A 343 -16.55 12.98 -31.74
N ILE A 344 -17.60 13.20 -30.93
CA ILE A 344 -18.14 12.21 -29.99
C ILE A 344 -19.01 11.20 -30.76
N SER A 345 -18.70 9.90 -30.67
CA SER A 345 -19.49 8.84 -31.30
C SER A 345 -20.90 8.69 -30.70
N SER A 346 -21.81 8.01 -31.40
CA SER A 346 -23.17 7.73 -30.89
C SER A 346 -23.16 6.91 -29.59
N LYS A 347 -22.18 6.01 -29.44
CA LYS A 347 -22.00 5.19 -28.24
C LYS A 347 -21.50 6.03 -27.06
N GLU A 348 -20.53 6.91 -27.27
CA GLU A 348 -20.02 7.82 -26.24
C GLU A 348 -21.08 8.84 -25.83
N ARG A 349 -21.84 9.38 -26.79
CA ARG A 349 -23.00 10.24 -26.52
C ARG A 349 -23.99 9.58 -25.58
N SER A 350 -24.30 8.30 -25.80
CA SER A 350 -25.21 7.52 -24.94
C SER A 350 -24.64 7.27 -23.53
N LEU A 351 -23.31 7.20 -23.40
CA LEU A 351 -22.63 7.08 -22.11
C LEU A 351 -22.58 8.42 -21.36
N LEU A 352 -22.31 9.51 -22.06
CA LEU A 352 -22.31 10.87 -21.52
C LEU A 352 -23.71 11.28 -21.04
N ASN A 353 -24.76 10.99 -21.81
CA ASN A 353 -26.13 11.26 -21.39
C ASN A 353 -26.48 10.50 -20.10
N ARG A 354 -26.13 9.21 -20.02
CA ARG A 354 -26.33 8.42 -18.79
C ARG A 354 -25.51 8.96 -17.61
N LEU A 355 -24.29 9.43 -17.85
CA LEU A 355 -23.46 10.04 -16.82
C LEU A 355 -24.04 11.36 -16.33
N ARG A 356 -24.49 12.24 -17.25
CA ARG A 356 -25.20 13.48 -16.94
C ARG A 356 -26.40 13.21 -16.04
N ASP A 357 -27.25 12.26 -16.44
CA ASP A 357 -28.47 11.93 -15.71
C ASP A 357 -28.14 11.36 -14.32
N SER A 358 -27.12 10.49 -14.22
CA SER A 358 -26.65 9.94 -12.94
C SER A 358 -26.02 11.00 -12.02
N LEU A 359 -25.52 12.11 -12.57
CA LEU A 359 -24.95 13.21 -11.79
C LEU A 359 -25.99 14.31 -11.50
N GLU A 360 -27.21 14.18 -12.05
CA GLU A 360 -28.29 15.17 -11.98
C GLU A 360 -27.83 16.54 -12.52
N ILE A 361 -27.04 16.52 -13.59
CA ILE A 361 -26.58 17.75 -14.26
C ILE A 361 -27.67 18.22 -15.23
N PRO A 362 -28.13 19.48 -15.16
CA PRO A 362 -29.07 20.02 -16.12
C PRO A 362 -28.56 19.93 -17.56
N ALA A 363 -29.44 19.65 -18.51
CA ALA A 363 -29.06 19.55 -19.92
C ALA A 363 -28.37 20.82 -20.44
N ALA A 364 -28.89 22.00 -20.07
CA ALA A 364 -28.31 23.29 -20.44
C ALA A 364 -26.86 23.46 -19.93
N ASP A 365 -26.58 23.05 -18.69
CA ASP A 365 -25.24 23.13 -18.10
C ASP A 365 -24.26 22.18 -18.82
N ALA A 366 -24.74 21.00 -19.24
CA ALA A 366 -23.96 20.02 -19.99
C ALA A 366 -23.69 20.45 -21.45
N GLU A 367 -24.67 21.07 -22.10
CA GLU A 367 -24.56 21.60 -23.47
C GLU A 367 -23.59 22.79 -23.52
N ALA A 368 -23.71 23.73 -22.58
CA ALA A 368 -22.79 24.87 -22.48
C ALA A 368 -21.33 24.42 -22.30
N MET A 369 -21.10 23.38 -21.49
CA MET A 369 -19.78 22.81 -21.26
C MET A 369 -19.23 22.10 -22.51
N GLU A 370 -20.09 21.44 -23.28
CA GLU A 370 -19.69 20.82 -24.56
C GLU A 370 -19.30 21.87 -25.59
N GLU A 371 -20.06 22.96 -25.70
CA GLU A 371 -19.72 24.08 -26.57
C GLU A 371 -18.40 24.74 -26.17
N GLU A 372 -18.17 24.94 -24.87
CA GLU A 372 -16.91 25.48 -24.35
C GLU A 372 -15.73 24.58 -24.72
N ILE A 373 -15.83 23.27 -24.51
CA ILE A 373 -14.76 22.32 -24.83
C ILE A 373 -14.53 22.25 -26.35
N LYS A 374 -15.60 22.21 -27.16
CA LYS A 374 -15.50 22.27 -28.63
C LYS A 374 -14.78 23.53 -29.09
N SER A 375 -15.08 24.68 -28.50
CA SER A 375 -14.42 25.95 -28.82
C SER A 375 -12.92 25.90 -28.50
N ARG A 376 -12.53 25.30 -27.37
CA ARG A 376 -11.12 25.13 -26.96
C ARG A 376 -10.35 24.18 -27.89
N PHE A 377 -10.96 23.06 -28.27
CA PHE A 377 -10.37 22.13 -29.25
C PHE A 377 -10.26 22.74 -30.65
N GLY A 378 -11.27 23.50 -31.09
CA GLY A 378 -11.23 24.23 -32.36
C GLY A 378 -10.13 25.31 -32.38
N SER A 379 -9.96 26.03 -31.27
CA SER A 379 -8.94 27.08 -31.12
C SER A 379 -7.52 26.51 -31.11
N ALA A 380 -7.29 25.36 -30.45
CA ALA A 380 -6.01 24.67 -30.46
C ALA A 380 -5.60 24.16 -31.86
N ARG A 381 -6.59 23.86 -32.72
CA ARG A 381 -6.39 23.46 -34.12
C ARG A 381 -5.91 24.61 -35.02
N LEU A 382 -6.32 25.85 -34.73
CA LEU A 382 -5.94 27.04 -35.49
C LEU A 382 -4.57 27.63 -35.07
N GLY A 383 -4.05 27.26 -33.90
CA GLY A 383 -2.73 27.70 -33.41
C GLY A 383 -1.55 26.81 -33.80
N LEU A 384 -1.80 25.70 -34.50
CA LEU A 384 -0.80 24.71 -34.96
C LEU A 384 -0.72 24.60 -36.50
N ALA A 385 -1.43 25.46 -37.23
CA ALA A 385 -1.40 25.54 -38.70
C ALA A 385 -0.39 26.58 -39.19
#